data_AF-A0A9D6EEN3-F1
#
_entry.id   AF-A0A9D6EEN3-F1
#
_cell.length_a   1.000
_cell.length_b   1.000
_cell.length_c   1.000
_cell.angle_alpha   90.00
_cell.angle_beta   90.00
_cell.angle_gamma   90.00
#
_symmetry.space_group_name_H-M   'P 1'
#
loop_
_entity.id
_entity.type
_entity.pdbx_description
1 polymer ?
#
loop_
_entity_poly.entity_id
_entity_poly.type
_entity_poly.pdbx_seq_one_letter_code
_entity_poly.pdbx_strand_id
1 'polypeptide(L)'
;MGRTMRRWVGMVMMAGVLLAGCATPEGRLAGETLRLGLFNLVLSPFMIVAGLAQGLAFLPYTVGTELVELNKGLIQAQAVTLDDSYRATFGVSIHDPRVHPRTGEVSGETRRFANMLEATQAFQRLLVSQGMPEEVARRHVLASIDTHTRSRGHILLTVVYRHRGMQPFTAVSKHTGIVTTFRPEHSGWREPYERDARGELIDEVVDWAGLEFDLLKQDKVVGMLMVLAAEAVKTGKRSPEYWQVERRWMAGETTEIIRESLAKVKLDGPRG
;
A
#
# COMPACT_ATOMS: atom_id res chain seq x y z
N MET A 1 60.90 -10.60 62.56
CA MET A 1 62.18 -10.75 61.83
C MET A 1 61.85 -11.27 60.45
N GLY A 2 62.09 -10.62 59.31
CA GLY A 2 62.77 -9.40 58.94
C GLY A 2 63.19 -9.58 57.47
N ARG A 3 62.78 -8.65 56.59
CA ARG A 3 63.38 -8.30 55.27
C ARG A 3 63.42 -9.43 54.19
N THR A 4 63.28 -9.26 52.88
CA THR A 4 63.07 -8.17 51.91
C THR A 4 62.90 -8.89 50.56
N MET A 5 61.87 -8.57 49.76
CA MET A 5 61.99 -7.83 48.49
C MET A 5 62.44 -8.64 47.27
N ARG A 6 61.52 -8.88 46.32
CA ARG A 6 61.70 -8.41 44.93
C ARG A 6 60.35 -8.26 44.22
N ARG A 7 60.22 -7.12 43.55
CA ARG A 7 59.04 -6.52 42.93
C ARG A 7 58.87 -6.98 41.47
N TRP A 8 57.70 -6.58 40.93
CA TRP A 8 57.31 -6.33 39.52
C TRP A 8 56.50 -7.46 38.85
N VAL A 9 55.17 -7.29 38.77
CA VAL A 9 54.40 -6.67 37.64
C VAL A 9 54.39 -7.64 36.45
N GLY A 10 53.29 -8.15 35.93
CA GLY A 10 51.87 -7.80 36.02
C GLY A 10 51.30 -7.90 34.60
N MET A 11 50.24 -8.68 34.36
CA MET A 11 49.23 -8.37 33.35
C MET A 11 48.06 -9.36 33.47
N VAL A 12 46.89 -8.80 33.77
CA VAL A 12 45.58 -9.43 33.63
C VAL A 12 45.10 -9.15 32.20
N MET A 13 44.77 -10.19 31.44
CA MET A 13 43.85 -10.15 30.29
C MET A 13 42.94 -11.38 30.49
N MET A 14 41.69 -11.24 30.94
CA MET A 14 40.52 -10.75 30.20
C MET A 14 40.38 -11.39 28.82
N ALA A 15 39.66 -12.51 28.76
CA ALA A 15 38.91 -12.93 27.58
C ALA A 15 37.44 -13.03 28.01
N GLY A 16 36.72 -11.93 27.78
CA GLY A 16 35.29 -11.84 27.99
C GLY A 16 34.54 -12.69 26.97
N VAL A 17 33.63 -13.53 27.47
CA VAL A 17 32.57 -14.12 26.65
C VAL A 17 31.56 -13.00 26.38
N LEU A 18 31.76 -12.28 25.27
CA LEU A 18 30.71 -11.48 24.66
C LEU A 18 29.74 -12.46 23.99
N LEU A 19 28.61 -12.70 24.66
CA LEU A 19 27.41 -13.23 24.01
C LEU A 19 26.95 -12.19 22.99
N ALA A 20 27.42 -12.35 21.76
CA ALA A 20 26.79 -11.77 20.60
C ALA A 20 25.40 -12.40 20.48
N GLY A 21 24.37 -11.66 20.87
CA GLY A 21 23.00 -11.97 20.49
C GLY A 21 22.91 -11.92 18.97
N CYS A 22 22.92 -13.10 18.34
CA CYS A 22 22.61 -13.23 16.92
C CYS A 22 21.15 -12.83 16.71
N ALA A 23 20.95 -11.63 16.16
CA ALA A 23 19.70 -11.30 15.49
C ALA A 23 19.48 -12.34 14.38
N THR A 24 18.41 -13.13 14.48
CA THR A 24 18.08 -14.15 13.49
C THR A 24 17.63 -13.51 12.17
N PRO A 25 18.05 -14.04 11.00
CA PRO A 25 17.70 -13.54 9.67
C PRO A 25 16.35 -14.08 9.15
N GLU A 26 15.46 -14.54 10.05
CA GLU A 26 14.22 -15.25 9.68
C GLU A 26 13.23 -14.37 8.90
N GLY A 27 13.18 -13.06 9.17
CA GLY A 27 12.25 -12.15 8.52
C GLY A 27 12.47 -12.01 7.01
N ARG A 28 13.72 -12.12 6.54
CA ARG A 28 14.05 -11.95 5.11
C ARG A 28 13.74 -13.21 4.30
N LEU A 29 14.07 -14.38 4.84
CA LEU A 29 13.76 -15.68 4.23
C LEU A 29 12.25 -15.97 4.20
N ALA A 30 11.51 -15.61 5.25
CA ALA A 30 10.05 -15.71 5.27
C ALA A 30 9.39 -14.76 4.25
N GLY A 31 9.93 -13.55 4.08
CA GLY A 31 9.46 -12.59 3.07
C GLY A 31 9.72 -13.05 1.63
N GLU A 32 10.90 -13.61 1.36
CA GLU A 32 11.26 -14.13 0.03
C GLU A 32 10.45 -15.37 -0.36
N THR A 33 10.21 -16.30 0.57
CA THR A 33 9.37 -17.49 0.32
C THR A 33 7.90 -17.13 0.11
N LEU A 34 7.36 -16.19 0.89
CA LEU A 34 6.00 -15.68 0.70
C LEU A 34 5.85 -15.00 -0.67
N ARG A 35 6.82 -14.16 -1.07
CA ARG A 35 6.84 -13.52 -2.40
C ARG A 35 6.80 -14.57 -3.51
N LEU A 36 7.66 -15.59 -3.46
CA LEU A 36 7.68 -16.67 -4.45
C LEU A 36 6.36 -17.45 -4.50
N GLY A 37 5.70 -17.65 -3.35
CA GLY A 37 4.36 -18.24 -3.27
C GLY A 37 3.31 -17.39 -3.99
N LEU A 38 3.31 -16.08 -3.77
CA LEU A 38 2.36 -15.15 -4.41
C LEU A 38 2.52 -15.05 -5.93
N PHE A 39 3.76 -15.13 -6.45
CA PHE A 39 4.01 -15.13 -7.89
C PHE A 39 3.46 -16.36 -8.62
N ASN A 40 3.33 -17.49 -7.91
CA ASN A 40 2.81 -18.74 -8.45
C ASN A 40 1.34 -18.99 -8.09
N LEU A 41 0.71 -18.07 -7.35
CA LEU A 41 -0.70 -18.19 -6.99
C LEU A 41 -1.59 -17.83 -8.18
N VAL A 42 -2.37 -18.82 -8.62
CA VAL A 42 -3.45 -18.62 -9.59
C VAL A 42 -4.77 -18.64 -8.82
N LEU A 43 -5.46 -17.50 -8.82
CA LEU A 43 -6.70 -17.32 -8.08
C LEU A 43 -7.86 -17.95 -8.85
N SER A 44 -8.75 -18.64 -8.13
CA SER A 44 -10.06 -19.00 -8.67
C SER A 44 -11.00 -17.78 -8.65
N PRO A 45 -12.08 -17.78 -9.44
CA PRO A 45 -13.07 -16.70 -9.38
C PRO A 45 -13.67 -16.47 -7.99
N PHE A 46 -13.92 -17.54 -7.23
CA PHE A 46 -14.38 -17.43 -5.84
C PHE A 46 -13.35 -16.75 -4.93
N MET A 47 -12.06 -17.04 -5.11
CA MET A 47 -11.00 -16.38 -4.37
C MET A 47 -10.88 -14.89 -4.74
N ILE A 48 -11.11 -14.53 -6.01
CA ILE A 48 -11.16 -13.13 -6.46
C ILE A 48 -12.31 -12.40 -5.77
N VAL A 49 -13.51 -12.99 -5.76
CA VAL A 49 -14.69 -12.43 -5.08
C VAL A 49 -14.43 -12.25 -3.58
N ALA A 50 -13.88 -13.27 -2.92
CA ALA A 50 -13.54 -13.19 -1.49
C ALA A 50 -12.46 -12.12 -1.21
N GLY A 51 -11.50 -11.98 -2.12
CA GLY A 51 -10.45 -10.97 -2.05
C GLY A 51 -10.96 -9.53 -2.15
N LEU A 52 -12.01 -9.28 -2.94
CA LEU A 52 -12.62 -7.95 -3.04
C LEU A 52 -13.07 -7.39 -1.69
N ALA A 53 -13.67 -8.24 -0.83
CA ALA A 53 -14.11 -7.85 0.51
C ALA A 53 -12.94 -7.45 1.42
N GLN A 54 -11.72 -7.92 1.13
CA GLN A 54 -10.52 -7.62 1.90
C GLN A 54 -9.87 -6.31 1.46
N GLY A 55 -10.25 -5.79 0.28
CA GLY A 55 -9.81 -4.51 -0.25
C GLY A 55 -8.33 -4.49 -0.61
N LEU A 56 -7.62 -3.39 -0.33
CA LEU A 56 -6.25 -3.18 -0.80
C LEU A 56 -5.26 -4.26 -0.34
N ALA A 57 -5.51 -4.88 0.82
CA ALA A 57 -4.68 -5.97 1.34
C ALA A 57 -4.58 -7.18 0.40
N PHE A 58 -5.56 -7.35 -0.50
CA PHE A 58 -5.59 -8.44 -1.49
C PHE A 58 -4.63 -8.23 -2.67
N LEU A 59 -4.11 -7.02 -2.87
CA LEU A 59 -3.26 -6.68 -4.03
C LEU A 59 -2.13 -7.67 -4.31
N PRO A 60 -1.32 -8.09 -3.31
CA PRO A 60 -0.17 -8.96 -3.56
C PRO A 60 -0.56 -10.34 -4.13
N TYR A 61 -1.79 -10.80 -3.87
CA TYR A 61 -2.29 -12.10 -4.33
C TYR A 61 -2.72 -12.08 -5.80
N THR A 62 -2.87 -10.91 -6.40
CA THR A 62 -3.27 -10.77 -7.82
C THR A 62 -2.09 -10.94 -8.79
N VAL A 63 -0.86 -10.93 -8.28
CA VAL A 63 0.38 -10.85 -9.08
C VAL A 63 0.55 -12.07 -9.99
N GLY A 64 0.26 -13.27 -9.48
CA GLY A 64 0.39 -14.52 -10.24
C GLY A 64 -0.72 -14.78 -11.27
N THR A 65 -1.88 -14.14 -11.11
CA THR A 65 -3.08 -14.40 -11.95
C THR A 65 -3.11 -13.49 -13.19
N GLU A 66 -3.49 -14.02 -14.35
CA GLU A 66 -3.55 -13.24 -15.59
C GLU A 66 -4.68 -12.20 -15.60
N LEU A 67 -4.53 -11.14 -16.40
CA LEU A 67 -5.51 -10.05 -16.53
C LEU A 67 -6.91 -10.54 -16.86
N VAL A 68 -7.03 -11.45 -17.82
CA VAL A 68 -8.32 -11.95 -18.30
C VAL A 68 -9.03 -12.75 -17.21
N GLU A 69 -8.31 -13.59 -16.47
CA GLU A 69 -8.89 -14.38 -15.37
C GLU A 69 -9.29 -13.49 -14.19
N LEU A 70 -8.47 -12.50 -13.83
CA LEU A 70 -8.84 -11.49 -12.83
C LEU A 70 -10.12 -10.76 -13.27
N ASN A 71 -10.18 -10.28 -14.51
CA ASN A 71 -11.34 -9.53 -15.02
C ASN A 71 -12.60 -10.41 -15.05
N LYS A 72 -12.47 -11.68 -15.43
CA LYS A 72 -13.57 -12.64 -15.41
C LYS A 72 -14.12 -12.83 -13.99
N GLY A 73 -13.24 -12.95 -12.99
CA GLY A 73 -13.65 -13.00 -11.58
C GLY A 73 -14.41 -11.74 -11.14
N LEU A 74 -13.94 -10.56 -11.56
CA LEU A 74 -14.61 -9.28 -11.26
C LEU A 74 -15.99 -9.17 -11.91
N ILE A 75 -16.12 -9.58 -13.18
CA ILE A 75 -17.41 -9.61 -13.90
C ILE A 75 -18.39 -10.55 -13.19
N GLN A 76 -17.94 -11.74 -12.79
CA GLN A 76 -18.78 -12.69 -12.06
C GLN A 76 -19.21 -12.16 -10.69
N ALA A 77 -18.36 -11.36 -10.05
CA ALA A 77 -18.66 -10.68 -8.79
C ALA A 77 -19.60 -9.48 -8.93
N GLN A 78 -19.92 -9.04 -10.16
CA GLN A 78 -20.58 -7.76 -10.44
C GLN A 78 -19.83 -6.55 -9.85
N ALA A 79 -18.51 -6.65 -9.80
CA ALA A 79 -17.61 -5.61 -9.31
C ALA A 79 -17.17 -4.67 -10.44
N VAL A 80 -16.51 -3.56 -10.10
CA VAL A 80 -15.78 -2.74 -11.07
C VAL A 80 -14.83 -3.63 -11.85
N THR A 81 -14.88 -3.56 -13.18
CA THR A 81 -14.07 -4.42 -14.03
C THR A 81 -12.64 -3.90 -14.17
N LEU A 82 -11.71 -4.80 -14.50
CA LEU A 82 -10.36 -4.39 -14.86
C LEU A 82 -10.35 -3.61 -16.18
N ASP A 83 -11.28 -3.87 -17.11
CA ASP A 83 -11.40 -3.08 -18.34
C ASP A 83 -11.73 -1.62 -18.05
N ASP A 84 -12.72 -1.36 -17.18
CA ASP A 84 -13.09 0.01 -16.77
C ASP A 84 -11.91 0.71 -16.08
N SER A 85 -11.23 -0.02 -15.18
CA SER A 85 -10.04 0.47 -14.53
C SER A 85 -8.93 0.83 -15.53
N TYR A 86 -8.65 -0.03 -16.50
CA TYR A 86 -7.64 0.23 -17.53
C TYR A 86 -7.99 1.43 -18.40
N ARG A 87 -9.26 1.59 -18.77
CA ARG A 87 -9.72 2.78 -19.50
C ARG A 87 -9.54 4.06 -18.70
N ALA A 88 -9.86 4.05 -17.41
CA ALA A 88 -9.72 5.21 -16.54
C ALA A 88 -8.25 5.57 -16.22
N THR A 89 -7.41 4.55 -16.09
CA THR A 89 -6.02 4.63 -15.62
C THR A 89 -5.06 4.85 -16.78
N PHE A 90 -5.15 4.02 -17.82
CA PHE A 90 -4.21 3.96 -18.93
C PHE A 90 -4.81 4.42 -20.25
N GLY A 91 -6.13 4.64 -20.34
CA GLY A 91 -6.79 5.08 -21.57
C GLY A 91 -6.97 3.98 -22.62
N VAL A 92 -6.76 2.71 -22.26
CA VAL A 92 -6.85 1.56 -23.16
C VAL A 92 -7.73 0.46 -22.56
N SER A 93 -8.21 -0.47 -23.39
CA SER A 93 -8.89 -1.68 -22.92
C SER A 93 -7.87 -2.74 -22.52
N ILE A 94 -8.22 -3.64 -21.60
CA ILE A 94 -7.39 -4.83 -21.31
C ILE A 94 -7.27 -5.79 -22.51
N HIS A 95 -8.15 -5.65 -23.50
CA HIS A 95 -8.14 -6.42 -24.75
C HIS A 95 -7.36 -5.72 -25.87
N ASP A 96 -6.78 -4.54 -25.63
CA ASP A 96 -5.91 -3.88 -26.60
C ASP A 96 -4.66 -4.74 -26.85
N PRO A 97 -4.27 -4.98 -28.12
CA PRO A 97 -3.13 -5.85 -28.45
C PRO A 97 -1.78 -5.35 -27.89
N ARG A 98 -1.71 -4.10 -27.44
CA ARG A 98 -0.51 -3.53 -26.78
C ARG A 98 -0.37 -3.96 -25.33
N VAL A 99 -1.44 -4.47 -24.70
CA VAL A 99 -1.45 -4.83 -23.28
C VAL A 99 -0.89 -6.23 -23.08
N HIS A 100 0.16 -6.34 -22.28
CA HIS A 100 0.76 -7.63 -21.96
C HIS A 100 -0.17 -8.45 -21.04
N PRO A 101 -0.59 -9.69 -21.39
CA PRO A 101 -1.62 -10.43 -20.63
C PRO A 101 -1.27 -10.71 -19.16
N ARG A 102 0.02 -10.94 -18.87
CA ARG A 102 0.50 -11.27 -17.51
C ARG A 102 0.83 -10.06 -16.63
N THR A 103 1.66 -9.14 -17.10
CA THR A 103 2.10 -7.95 -16.33
C THR A 103 1.11 -6.80 -16.44
N GLY A 104 0.32 -6.79 -17.51
CA GLY A 104 -0.59 -5.72 -17.84
C GLY A 104 0.03 -4.46 -18.42
N GLU A 105 1.33 -4.49 -18.67
CA GLU A 105 2.08 -3.36 -19.22
C GLU A 105 1.57 -2.98 -20.62
N VAL A 106 1.39 -1.69 -20.86
CA VAL A 106 0.97 -1.17 -22.16
C VAL A 106 2.19 -0.85 -23.03
N SER A 107 2.39 -1.62 -24.10
CA SER A 107 3.53 -1.45 -25.01
C SER A 107 3.53 -0.09 -25.71
N GLY A 108 4.70 0.55 -25.78
CA GLY A 108 4.88 1.85 -26.44
C GLY A 108 4.44 3.06 -25.61
N GLU A 109 3.94 2.85 -24.39
CA GLU A 109 3.55 3.92 -23.47
C GLU A 109 4.21 3.69 -22.10
N THR A 110 5.05 4.62 -21.63
CA THR A 110 5.52 4.60 -20.23
C THR A 110 4.52 5.37 -19.35
N ARG A 111 3.27 4.92 -19.28
CA ARG A 111 2.25 5.54 -18.43
C ARG A 111 2.31 4.99 -17.01
N ARG A 112 3.43 5.22 -16.34
CA ARG A 112 3.47 5.15 -14.87
C ARG A 112 2.96 6.48 -14.34
N PHE A 113 2.10 6.45 -13.32
CA PHE A 113 1.74 7.67 -12.62
C PHE A 113 2.99 8.38 -12.15
N ALA A 114 3.18 9.63 -12.58
CA ALA A 114 4.32 10.43 -12.16
C ALA A 114 4.25 10.75 -10.66
N ASN A 115 3.03 10.75 -10.10
CA ASN A 115 2.75 10.99 -8.69
C ASN A 115 1.32 10.54 -8.30
N MET A 116 1.02 10.58 -7.00
CA MET A 116 -0.31 10.22 -6.47
C MET A 116 -1.46 11.17 -6.87
N LEU A 117 -1.17 12.37 -7.37
CA LEU A 117 -2.23 13.24 -7.91
C LEU A 117 -2.79 12.66 -9.20
N GLU A 118 -1.94 12.18 -10.11
CA GLU A 118 -2.39 11.51 -11.34
C GLU A 118 -3.15 10.22 -11.04
N ALA A 119 -2.65 9.43 -10.08
CA ALA A 119 -3.34 8.22 -9.59
C ALA A 119 -4.72 8.56 -9.01
N THR A 120 -4.80 9.62 -8.20
CA THR A 120 -6.07 10.14 -7.66
C THR A 120 -7.02 10.57 -8.77
N GLN A 121 -6.55 11.29 -9.78
CA GLN A 121 -7.40 11.73 -10.89
C GLN A 121 -7.93 10.53 -11.70
N ALA A 122 -7.10 9.52 -11.96
CA ALA A 122 -7.54 8.28 -12.59
C ALA A 122 -8.60 7.56 -11.76
N PHE A 123 -8.37 7.45 -10.45
CA PHE A 123 -9.32 6.86 -9.52
C PHE A 123 -10.66 7.61 -9.51
N GLN A 124 -10.63 8.95 -9.48
CA GLN A 124 -11.83 9.78 -9.52
C GLN A 124 -12.59 9.62 -10.84
N ARG A 125 -11.88 9.54 -11.98
CA ARG A 125 -12.51 9.22 -13.28
C ARG A 125 -13.17 7.84 -13.26
N LEU A 126 -12.52 6.85 -12.66
CA LEU A 126 -13.11 5.52 -12.51
C LEU A 126 -14.40 5.60 -11.69
N LEU A 127 -14.40 6.24 -10.52
CA LEU A 127 -15.61 6.42 -9.71
C LEU A 127 -16.75 7.09 -10.50
N VAL A 128 -16.44 8.14 -11.27
CA VAL A 128 -17.43 8.82 -12.13
C VAL A 128 -17.97 7.89 -13.21
N SER A 129 -17.11 7.09 -13.86
CA SER A 129 -17.56 6.10 -14.85
C SER A 129 -18.47 5.02 -14.26
N GLN A 130 -18.37 4.78 -12.96
CA GLN A 130 -19.22 3.86 -12.21
C GLN A 130 -20.50 4.54 -11.66
N GLY A 131 -20.79 5.77 -12.11
CA GLY A 131 -22.02 6.49 -11.78
C GLY A 131 -21.93 7.42 -10.56
N MET A 132 -20.76 7.59 -9.95
CA MET A 132 -20.60 8.55 -8.85
C MET A 132 -20.62 9.99 -9.37
N PRO A 133 -21.38 10.92 -8.76
CA PRO A 133 -21.32 12.33 -9.12
C PRO A 133 -19.92 12.90 -8.97
N GLU A 134 -19.52 13.81 -9.86
CA GLU A 134 -18.16 14.33 -9.91
C GLU A 134 -17.77 15.05 -8.61
N GLU A 135 -18.67 15.83 -7.99
CA GLU A 135 -18.38 16.47 -6.71
C GLU A 135 -18.15 15.48 -5.55
N VAL A 136 -18.75 14.30 -5.61
CA VAL A 136 -18.56 13.24 -4.61
C VAL A 136 -17.28 12.47 -4.91
N ALA A 137 -17.00 12.17 -6.18
CA ALA A 137 -15.76 11.52 -6.60
C ALA A 137 -14.53 12.34 -6.19
N ARG A 138 -14.57 13.66 -6.35
CA ARG A 138 -13.49 14.60 -5.95
C ARG A 138 -13.15 14.59 -4.44
N ARG A 139 -13.98 13.95 -3.61
CA ARG A 139 -13.68 13.73 -2.18
C ARG A 139 -12.89 12.47 -1.93
N HIS A 140 -12.75 11.59 -2.91
CA HIS A 140 -11.99 10.35 -2.76
C HIS A 140 -10.59 10.54 -3.32
N VAL A 141 -9.58 10.27 -2.50
CA VAL A 141 -8.16 10.50 -2.82
C VAL A 141 -7.38 9.22 -2.59
N LEU A 142 -6.48 8.90 -3.52
CA LEU A 142 -5.46 7.89 -3.30
C LEU A 142 -4.21 8.56 -2.73
N ALA A 143 -3.78 8.10 -1.57
CA ALA A 143 -2.61 8.59 -0.87
C ALA A 143 -1.59 7.47 -0.69
N SER A 144 -0.33 7.88 -0.51
CA SER A 144 0.74 6.95 -0.18
C SER A 144 1.74 7.58 0.77
N ILE A 145 2.36 6.76 1.62
CA ILE A 145 3.54 7.13 2.39
C ILE A 145 4.72 6.31 1.87
N ASP A 146 5.67 6.99 1.24
CA ASP A 146 6.81 6.40 0.52
C ASP A 146 8.16 6.65 1.21
N THR A 147 8.14 7.11 2.47
CA THR A 147 9.33 7.41 3.30
C THR A 147 10.30 6.22 3.41
N HIS A 148 9.80 4.98 3.31
CA HIS A 148 10.58 3.75 3.39
C HIS A 148 10.77 3.03 2.06
N THR A 149 10.34 3.62 0.95
CA THR A 149 10.44 3.00 -0.39
C THR A 149 11.89 2.82 -0.81
N ARG A 150 12.75 3.82 -0.63
CA ARG A 150 14.17 3.73 -1.03
C ARG A 150 15.02 2.85 -0.12
N SER A 151 14.75 2.88 1.18
CA SER A 151 15.57 2.20 2.18
C SER A 151 15.16 0.74 2.39
N ARG A 152 13.88 0.42 2.20
CA ARG A 152 13.34 -0.92 2.47
C ARG A 152 12.48 -1.49 1.34
N GLY A 153 12.15 -0.71 0.32
CA GLY A 153 11.22 -1.16 -0.73
C GLY A 153 9.77 -1.23 -0.24
N HIS A 154 9.41 -0.58 0.86
CA HIS A 154 8.08 -0.66 1.47
C HIS A 154 7.26 0.61 1.20
N ILE A 155 5.97 0.47 0.90
CA ILE A 155 5.02 1.57 0.71
C ILE A 155 3.72 1.30 1.50
N LEU A 156 3.14 2.36 2.07
CA LEU A 156 1.80 2.32 2.67
C LEU A 156 0.85 3.04 1.72
N LEU A 157 -0.13 2.32 1.18
CA LEU A 157 -1.19 2.87 0.33
C LEU A 157 -2.46 3.10 1.14
N THR A 158 -3.22 4.11 0.76
CA THR A 158 -4.43 4.50 1.49
C THR A 158 -5.47 5.11 0.54
N VAL A 159 -6.74 4.75 0.74
CA VAL A 159 -7.91 5.40 0.13
C VAL A 159 -8.55 6.25 1.20
N VAL A 160 -8.72 7.54 0.93
CA VAL A 160 -9.34 8.47 1.89
C VAL A 160 -10.56 9.16 1.32
N TYR A 161 -11.54 9.39 2.20
CA TYR A 161 -12.61 10.33 2.00
C TYR A 161 -12.22 11.66 2.65
N ARG A 162 -12.02 12.68 1.84
CA ARG A 162 -11.66 14.04 2.23
C ARG A 162 -12.89 14.92 2.25
N HIS A 163 -13.32 15.33 3.44
CA HIS A 163 -14.55 16.12 3.62
C HIS A 163 -14.54 17.42 2.81
N ARG A 164 -13.37 18.06 2.72
CA ARG A 164 -13.16 19.32 1.99
C ARG A 164 -12.90 19.12 0.49
N GLY A 165 -12.90 17.89 -0.01
CA GLY A 165 -12.58 17.57 -1.41
C GLY A 165 -11.23 18.13 -1.84
N MET A 166 -11.21 18.83 -2.98
CA MET A 166 -10.00 19.45 -3.56
C MET A 166 -9.64 20.81 -2.94
N GLN A 167 -10.31 21.25 -1.88
CA GLN A 167 -10.01 22.54 -1.26
C GLN A 167 -8.72 22.50 -0.42
N PRO A 168 -8.03 23.64 -0.24
CA PRO A 168 -6.92 23.74 0.70
C PRO A 168 -7.35 23.49 2.15
N PHE A 169 -6.41 23.01 2.97
CA PHE A 169 -6.58 22.87 4.42
C PHE A 169 -5.30 23.23 5.16
N THR A 170 -5.43 23.59 6.43
CA THR A 170 -4.29 23.96 7.28
C THR A 170 -4.10 22.89 8.34
N ALA A 171 -2.95 22.22 8.34
CA ALA A 171 -2.63 21.17 9.30
C ALA A 171 -1.19 21.30 9.80
N VAL A 172 -0.88 20.64 10.92
CA VAL A 172 0.50 20.52 11.39
C VAL A 172 1.24 19.58 10.45
N SER A 173 2.24 20.08 9.73
CA SER A 173 3.03 19.29 8.79
C SER A 173 3.67 18.09 9.49
N LYS A 174 3.47 16.89 8.91
CA LYS A 174 4.05 15.64 9.44
C LYS A 174 5.58 15.60 9.39
N HIS A 175 6.17 16.37 8.48
CA HIS A 175 7.62 16.38 8.25
C HIS A 175 8.35 17.46 9.04
N THR A 176 7.67 18.57 9.33
CA THR A 176 8.31 19.75 9.96
C THR A 176 7.72 20.11 11.32
N GLY A 177 6.54 19.60 11.68
CA GLY A 177 5.82 19.98 12.89
C GLY A 177 5.25 21.40 12.85
N ILE A 178 5.35 22.11 11.72
CA ILE A 178 4.89 23.50 11.58
C ILE A 178 3.50 23.52 10.94
N VAL A 179 2.61 24.39 11.47
CA VAL A 179 1.30 24.65 10.87
C VAL A 179 1.46 25.17 9.45
N THR A 180 0.96 24.42 8.48
CA THR A 180 1.14 24.68 7.04
C THR A 180 -0.20 24.60 6.33
N THR A 181 -0.43 25.48 5.36
CA THR A 181 -1.58 25.39 4.45
C THR A 181 -1.22 24.57 3.23
N PHE A 182 -1.85 23.39 3.12
CA PHE A 182 -1.68 22.47 2.01
C PHE A 182 -2.71 22.75 0.93
N ARG A 183 -2.22 22.93 -0.29
CA ARG A 183 -3.03 23.10 -1.52
C ARG A 183 -2.79 21.89 -2.44
N PRO A 184 -3.73 21.54 -3.34
CA PRO A 184 -3.62 20.35 -4.20
C PRO A 184 -2.28 20.17 -4.94
N GLU A 185 -1.63 21.28 -5.27
CA GLU A 185 -0.34 21.30 -5.97
C GLU A 185 0.81 20.84 -5.07
N HIS A 186 0.69 21.06 -3.75
CA HIS A 186 1.70 20.73 -2.76
C HIS A 186 1.73 19.22 -2.45
N SER A 187 2.92 18.65 -2.29
CA SER A 187 3.07 17.23 -1.93
C SER A 187 2.35 16.86 -0.64
N GLY A 188 2.45 17.71 0.39
CA GLY A 188 1.77 17.45 1.66
C GLY A 188 0.25 17.42 1.57
N TRP A 189 -0.38 17.98 0.53
CA TRP A 189 -1.84 17.81 0.34
C TRP A 189 -2.21 16.37 -0.06
N ARG A 190 -1.28 15.65 -0.69
CA ARG A 190 -1.48 14.27 -1.16
C ARG A 190 -1.33 13.23 -0.04
N GLU A 191 -0.92 13.67 1.14
CA GLU A 191 -0.89 12.84 2.35
C GLU A 191 -2.25 12.91 3.06
N PRO A 192 -2.64 11.85 3.78
CA PRO A 192 -3.87 11.86 4.56
C PRO A 192 -3.68 12.69 5.83
N TYR A 193 -4.68 13.41 6.33
CA TYR A 193 -4.62 14.09 7.63
C TYR A 193 -5.92 13.83 8.39
N GLU A 194 -5.84 13.35 9.63
CA GLU A 194 -7.06 13.13 10.43
C GLU A 194 -7.74 14.47 10.72
N ARG A 195 -6.99 15.43 11.27
CA ARG A 195 -7.52 16.72 11.71
C ARG A 195 -6.69 17.89 11.25
N ASP A 196 -7.37 19.01 11.05
CA ASP A 196 -6.77 20.29 10.75
C ASP A 196 -6.17 20.94 12.02
N ALA A 197 -5.51 22.08 11.86
CA ALA A 197 -4.88 22.81 12.98
C ALA A 197 -5.88 23.32 14.03
N ARG A 198 -7.19 23.26 13.75
CA ARG A 198 -8.29 23.65 14.65
C ARG A 198 -9.01 22.42 15.24
N GLY A 199 -8.58 21.22 14.88
CA GLY A 199 -9.18 19.96 15.33
C GLY A 199 -10.37 19.48 14.50
N GLU A 200 -10.71 20.15 13.39
CA GLU A 200 -11.77 19.69 12.49
C GLU A 200 -11.30 18.48 11.67
N LEU A 201 -12.19 17.52 11.44
CA LEU A 201 -11.90 16.34 10.64
C LEU A 201 -11.62 16.73 9.18
N ILE A 202 -10.49 16.28 8.62
CA ILE A 202 -10.14 16.49 7.21
C ILE A 202 -10.44 15.21 6.41
N ASP A 203 -9.78 14.11 6.81
CA ASP A 203 -9.86 12.84 6.12
C ASP A 203 -10.43 11.74 7.02
N GLU A 204 -11.24 10.86 6.42
CA GLU A 204 -11.58 9.55 6.93
C GLU A 204 -10.90 8.49 6.05
N VAL A 205 -10.30 7.48 6.65
CA VAL A 205 -9.67 6.41 5.87
C VAL A 205 -10.72 5.35 5.52
N VAL A 206 -10.86 5.09 4.21
CA VAL A 206 -11.73 4.06 3.66
C VAL A 206 -11.02 2.71 3.76
N ASP A 207 -9.80 2.63 3.23
CA ASP A 207 -9.00 1.41 3.22
C ASP A 207 -7.50 1.71 3.19
N TRP A 208 -6.68 0.74 3.59
CA TRP A 208 -5.22 0.84 3.56
C TRP A 208 -4.54 -0.51 3.40
N ALA A 209 -3.33 -0.50 2.84
CA ALA A 209 -2.46 -1.66 2.80
C ALA A 209 -0.99 -1.24 2.85
N GLY A 210 -0.21 -1.95 3.68
CA GLY A 210 1.24 -1.97 3.57
C GLY A 210 1.67 -3.04 2.56
N LEU A 211 2.59 -2.72 1.67
CA LEU A 211 3.10 -3.66 0.66
C LEU A 211 4.55 -3.36 0.22
N GLU A 212 5.11 -4.34 -0.47
CA GLU A 212 6.34 -4.21 -1.25
C GLU A 212 6.09 -3.31 -2.46
N PHE A 213 6.82 -2.21 -2.56
CA PHE A 213 6.69 -1.20 -3.62
C PHE A 213 6.92 -1.77 -5.03
N ASP A 214 7.77 -2.79 -5.15
CA ASP A 214 8.06 -3.46 -6.43
C ASP A 214 6.81 -4.07 -7.09
N LEU A 215 5.77 -4.39 -6.31
CA LEU A 215 4.50 -4.90 -6.85
C LEU A 215 3.80 -3.87 -7.75
N LEU A 216 3.96 -2.57 -7.45
CA LEU A 216 3.35 -1.49 -8.20
C LEU A 216 4.06 -1.20 -9.53
N LYS A 217 5.14 -1.92 -9.86
CA LYS A 217 5.80 -1.84 -11.17
C LYS A 217 4.97 -2.51 -12.27
N GLN A 218 4.02 -3.39 -11.92
CA GLN A 218 3.11 -4.03 -12.87
C GLN A 218 1.83 -3.21 -13.01
N ASP A 219 1.52 -2.79 -14.23
CA ASP A 219 0.30 -2.03 -14.54
C ASP A 219 -0.97 -2.81 -14.16
N LYS A 220 -0.95 -4.14 -14.21
CA LYS A 220 -2.04 -5.00 -13.72
C LYS A 220 -2.32 -4.77 -12.24
N VAL A 221 -1.28 -4.67 -11.41
CA VAL A 221 -1.42 -4.45 -9.96
C VAL A 221 -1.96 -3.05 -9.70
N VAL A 222 -1.51 -2.06 -10.48
CA VAL A 222 -2.07 -0.70 -10.43
C VAL A 222 -3.54 -0.68 -10.86
N GLY A 223 -3.92 -1.43 -11.90
CA GLY A 223 -5.32 -1.60 -12.29
C GLY A 223 -6.15 -2.25 -11.19
N MET A 224 -5.65 -3.32 -10.57
CA MET A 224 -6.32 -3.96 -9.43
C MET A 224 -6.42 -3.04 -8.22
N LEU A 225 -5.45 -2.15 -7.98
CA LEU A 225 -5.50 -1.14 -6.92
C LEU A 225 -6.70 -0.21 -7.14
N MET A 226 -6.93 0.24 -8.37
CA MET A 226 -8.06 1.10 -8.70
C MET A 226 -9.40 0.38 -8.50
N VAL A 227 -9.50 -0.88 -8.93
CA VAL A 227 -10.70 -1.71 -8.71
C VAL A 227 -10.98 -1.88 -7.22
N LEU A 228 -9.99 -2.30 -6.43
CA LEU A 228 -10.16 -2.55 -4.99
C LEU A 228 -10.48 -1.27 -4.22
N ALA A 229 -9.85 -0.14 -4.60
CA ALA A 229 -10.18 1.17 -4.05
C ALA A 229 -11.63 1.57 -4.34
N ALA A 230 -12.10 1.35 -5.57
CA ALA A 230 -13.47 1.69 -5.97
C ALA A 230 -14.49 0.81 -5.24
N GLU A 231 -14.22 -0.49 -5.12
CA GLU A 231 -15.07 -1.41 -4.35
C GLU A 231 -15.09 -1.08 -2.86
N ALA A 232 -13.96 -0.70 -2.25
CA ALA A 232 -13.92 -0.25 -0.85
C ALA A 232 -14.78 1.00 -0.63
N VAL A 233 -14.80 1.93 -1.59
CA VAL A 233 -15.67 3.10 -1.56
C VAL A 233 -17.15 2.72 -1.73
N LYS A 234 -17.48 1.89 -2.73
CA LYS A 234 -18.86 1.44 -3.01
C LYS A 234 -19.48 0.70 -1.82
N THR A 235 -18.69 -0.12 -1.14
CA THR A 235 -19.11 -0.89 0.05
C THR A 235 -19.17 -0.05 1.34
N GLY A 236 -18.72 1.21 1.30
CA GLY A 236 -18.73 2.09 2.46
C GLY A 236 -17.72 1.69 3.54
N LYS A 237 -16.64 0.96 3.18
CA LYS A 237 -15.60 0.53 4.12
C LYS A 237 -15.01 1.73 4.87
N ARG A 238 -14.65 1.51 6.14
CA ARG A 238 -13.95 2.47 6.99
C ARG A 238 -12.87 1.75 7.78
N SER A 239 -11.71 2.40 7.90
CA SER A 239 -10.53 1.86 8.57
C SER A 239 -9.99 2.86 9.59
N PRO A 240 -10.74 3.13 10.69
CA PRO A 240 -10.35 4.14 11.70
C PRO A 240 -9.03 3.80 12.41
N GLU A 241 -8.62 2.53 12.39
CA GLU A 241 -7.34 2.06 12.94
C GLU A 241 -6.12 2.57 12.15
N TYR A 242 -6.32 3.07 10.93
CA TYR A 242 -5.25 3.56 10.06
C TYR A 242 -4.33 4.58 10.75
N TRP A 243 -4.87 5.49 11.57
CA TRP A 243 -4.06 6.53 12.20
C TRP A 243 -3.01 5.96 13.15
N GLN A 244 -3.28 4.81 13.78
CA GLN A 244 -2.29 4.09 14.57
C GLN A 244 -1.26 3.40 13.67
N VAL A 245 -1.72 2.82 12.56
CA VAL A 245 -0.86 2.17 11.56
C VAL A 245 0.12 3.18 10.96
N GLU A 246 -0.34 4.36 10.59
CA GLU A 246 0.51 5.44 10.07
C GLU A 246 1.59 5.84 11.08
N ARG A 247 1.24 6.05 12.36
CA ARG A 247 2.22 6.40 13.40
C ARG A 247 3.31 5.34 13.53
N ARG A 248 2.93 4.06 13.54
CA ARG A 248 3.85 2.92 13.59
C ARG A 248 4.70 2.83 12.31
N TRP A 249 4.11 3.12 11.15
CA TRP A 249 4.80 3.16 9.87
C TRP A 249 5.92 4.21 9.89
N MET A 250 5.59 5.43 10.33
CA MET A 250 6.55 6.53 10.47
C MET A 250 7.64 6.24 11.51
N ALA A 251 7.33 5.43 12.54
CA ALA A 251 8.31 4.94 13.51
C ALA A 251 9.20 3.81 12.96
N GLY A 252 8.95 3.33 11.73
CA GLY A 252 9.75 2.31 11.07
C GLY A 252 9.30 0.87 11.33
N GLU A 253 8.11 0.62 11.86
CA GLU A 253 7.52 -0.73 12.02
C GLU A 253 6.92 -1.28 10.72
N THR A 254 7.57 -1.02 9.58
CA THR A 254 6.98 -1.27 8.26
C THR A 254 6.80 -2.75 7.93
N THR A 255 7.70 -3.62 8.39
CA THR A 255 7.61 -5.08 8.16
C THR A 255 6.41 -5.68 8.90
N GLU A 256 6.20 -5.27 10.15
CA GLU A 256 5.07 -5.69 10.97
C GLU A 256 3.74 -5.25 10.34
N ILE A 257 3.67 -4.01 9.87
CA ILE A 257 2.47 -3.48 9.22
C ILE A 257 2.18 -4.20 7.91
N ILE A 258 3.20 -4.53 7.11
CA ILE A 258 3.02 -5.35 5.90
C ILE A 258 2.46 -6.73 6.27
N ARG A 259 3.01 -7.37 7.32
CA ARG A 259 2.51 -8.66 7.80
C ARG A 259 1.06 -8.57 8.27
N GLU A 260 0.72 -7.56 9.06
CA GLU A 260 -0.65 -7.29 9.52
C GLU A 260 -1.61 -7.05 8.35
N SER A 261 -1.18 -6.26 7.35
CA SER A 261 -1.90 -6.02 6.10
C SER A 261 -2.21 -7.33 5.38
N LEU A 262 -1.19 -8.18 5.16
CA LEU A 262 -1.34 -9.47 4.51
C LEU A 262 -2.21 -10.46 5.29
N ALA A 263 -2.15 -10.42 6.63
CA ALA A 263 -2.95 -11.28 7.50
C ALA A 263 -4.45 -10.95 7.49
N LYS A 264 -4.85 -9.78 6.96
CA LYS A 264 -6.27 -9.46 6.70
C LYS A 264 -6.88 -10.35 5.62
N VAL A 265 -6.04 -10.92 4.74
CA VAL A 265 -6.48 -11.74 3.62
C VAL A 265 -6.68 -13.19 4.06
N LYS A 266 -7.92 -13.66 3.92
CA LYS A 266 -8.32 -15.06 4.13
C LYS A 266 -8.78 -15.64 2.80
N LEU A 267 -7.96 -16.50 2.21
CA LEU A 267 -8.28 -17.20 0.96
C LEU A 267 -8.82 -18.61 1.28
N ASP A 268 -9.90 -18.69 2.06
CA ASP A 268 -10.57 -19.96 2.29
C ASP A 268 -11.56 -20.19 1.13
N GLY A 269 -11.20 -21.10 0.23
CA GLY A 269 -12.17 -21.65 -0.73
C GLY A 269 -13.17 -22.58 -0.01
N PRO A 270 -14.36 -22.84 -0.59
CA PRO A 270 -15.24 -23.86 -0.03
C PRO A 270 -14.47 -25.19 0.00
N ARG A 271 -14.41 -25.82 1.17
CA ARG A 271 -14.09 -27.25 1.28
C ARG A 271 -15.32 -28.00 0.77
N GLY A 272 -15.35 -28.29 -0.52
CA GLY A 272 -16.43 -29.03 -1.19
C GLY A 272 -15.88 -29.79 -2.37
#